data_AF-A0A7S0FWI9-F1
#
_entry.id   AF-A0A7S0FWI9-F1
#
_cell.length_a   1.000
_cell.length_b   1.000
_cell.length_c   1.000
_cell.angle_alpha   90.00
_cell.angle_beta   90.00
_cell.angle_gamma   90.00
#
_symmetry.space_group_name_H-M   'P 1'
#
loop_
_entity.id
_entity.type
_entity.pdbx_description
1 polymer ?
#
loop_
_entity_poly.entity_id
_entity_poly.type
_entity_poly.pdbx_seq_one_letter_code
_entity_poly.pdbx_strand_id
1 'polypeptide(L)'
;ARSMADPVEVLQFMAEHSDSDARTYEAALRTLSKQVNESNYQQVIDDGRFHMILSALATRLDDVDVRMLSMVADAIARFRSSTPELSDLAQRLAEVVVRREDAFNPRNLASVALALS
;
A
#
# COMPACT_ATOMS: atom_id res chain seq x y z
N ALA A 1 -0.61 -11.98 -18.84
CA ALA A 1 -1.36 -11.47 -17.68
C ALA A 1 -2.30 -10.38 -18.18
N ARG A 2 -3.62 -10.49 -17.98
CA ARG A 2 -4.54 -9.37 -18.22
C ARG A 2 -4.16 -8.28 -17.21
N SER A 3 -3.60 -7.18 -17.70
CA SER A 3 -3.44 -5.97 -16.91
C SER A 3 -4.84 -5.43 -16.68
N MET A 4 -5.38 -5.56 -15.46
CA MET A 4 -6.53 -4.75 -15.03
C MET A 4 -6.11 -3.30 -15.19
N ALA A 5 -6.71 -2.58 -16.12
CA ALA A 5 -6.31 -1.22 -16.47
C ALA A 5 -7.17 -0.15 -15.77
N ASP A 6 -8.27 -0.59 -15.15
CA ASP A 6 -9.20 0.25 -14.41
C ASP A 6 -9.02 0.04 -12.90
N PRO A 7 -8.78 1.11 -12.11
CA PRO A 7 -8.67 0.98 -10.65
C PRO A 7 -9.93 0.38 -10.01
N VAL A 8 -11.12 0.58 -10.58
CA VAL A 8 -12.36 0.01 -10.06
C VAL A 8 -12.36 -1.52 -10.22
N GLU A 9 -11.79 -2.06 -11.30
CA GLU A 9 -11.64 -3.50 -11.48
C GLU A 9 -10.70 -4.10 -10.43
N VAL A 10 -9.62 -3.39 -10.09
CA VAL A 10 -8.69 -3.82 -9.04
C VAL A 10 -9.38 -3.84 -7.68
N LEU A 11 -10.15 -2.80 -7.35
CA LEU A 11 -10.92 -2.74 -6.12
C LEU A 11 -11.97 -3.85 -6.03
N GLN A 12 -12.68 -4.10 -7.13
CA GLN A 12 -13.68 -5.18 -7.21
C GLN A 12 -13.04 -6.56 -7.05
N PHE A 13 -11.91 -6.80 -7.72
CA PHE A 13 -11.16 -8.04 -7.61
C PHE A 13 -10.76 -8.31 -6.15
N MET A 14 -10.26 -7.30 -5.44
CA MET A 14 -9.87 -7.44 -4.04
C MET A 14 -11.06 -7.66 -3.10
N ALA A 15 -12.23 -7.09 -3.41
CA ALA A 15 -13.45 -7.37 -2.66
C ALA A 15 -13.89 -8.83 -2.81
N GLU A 16 -13.76 -9.40 -4.01
CA GLU A 16 -14.07 -10.81 -4.30
C GLU A 16 -13.06 -11.78 -3.69
N HIS A 17 -11.81 -11.32 -3.47
CA HIS A 17 -10.71 -12.13 -2.94
C HIS A 17 -10.19 -11.56 -1.60
N SER A 18 -11.12 -11.23 -0.70
CA SER A 18 -10.81 -10.57 0.59
C SER A 18 -10.05 -11.45 1.61
N ASP A 19 -9.85 -12.73 1.31
CA ASP A 19 -9.03 -13.67 2.08
C ASP A 19 -7.61 -13.83 1.52
N SER A 20 -7.23 -13.00 0.54
CA SER A 20 -5.93 -13.05 -0.11
C SER A 20 -4.74 -12.81 0.84
N ASP A 21 -3.56 -13.21 0.39
CA ASP A 21 -2.31 -12.99 1.10
C ASP A 21 -1.80 -11.54 0.98
N ALA A 22 -0.82 -11.18 1.82
CA ALA A 22 -0.21 -9.85 1.83
C ALA A 22 0.40 -9.46 0.47
N ARG A 23 0.89 -10.44 -0.31
CA ARG A 23 1.46 -10.20 -1.65
C ARG A 23 0.40 -9.70 -2.62
N THR A 24 -0.79 -10.29 -2.59
CA THR A 24 -1.90 -9.89 -3.44
C THR A 24 -2.39 -8.50 -3.08
N TYR A 25 -2.50 -8.19 -1.78
CA TYR A 25 -2.85 -6.85 -1.32
C TYR A 25 -1.81 -5.79 -1.69
N GLU A 26 -0.51 -6.08 -1.55
CA GLU A 26 0.56 -5.17 -1.98
C GLU A 26 0.47 -4.92 -3.49
N ALA A 27 0.31 -5.98 -4.28
CA ALA A 27 0.22 -5.88 -5.72
C ALA A 27 -1.00 -5.04 -6.15
N ALA A 28 -2.13 -5.18 -5.46
CA ALA A 28 -3.31 -4.35 -5.68
C ALA A 28 -3.03 -2.88 -5.35
N LEU A 29 -2.50 -2.57 -4.15
CA LEU A 29 -2.17 -1.21 -3.75
C LEU A 29 -1.18 -0.54 -4.72
N ARG A 30 -0.13 -1.27 -5.10
CA ARG A 30 0.86 -0.77 -6.07
C ARG A 30 0.26 -0.57 -7.46
N THR A 31 -0.67 -1.41 -7.87
CA THR A 31 -1.39 -1.25 -9.14
C THR A 31 -2.28 0.01 -9.10
N LEU A 32 -3.06 0.17 -8.03
CA LEU A 32 -3.87 1.37 -7.80
C LEU A 32 -3.02 2.64 -7.83
N SER A 33 -1.89 2.65 -7.11
CA SER A 33 -0.97 3.80 -7.05
C SER A 33 -0.41 4.25 -8.41
N LYS A 34 -0.44 3.37 -9.43
CA LYS A 34 0.03 3.66 -10.80
C LYS A 34 -1.10 4.07 -11.75
N GLN A 35 -2.35 3.70 -11.44
CA GLN A 35 -3.51 3.94 -12.29
C GLN A 35 -4.33 5.14 -11.83
N VAL A 36 -4.22 5.46 -10.54
CA VAL A 36 -4.83 6.65 -9.95
C VAL A 36 -4.22 7.91 -10.57
N ASN A 37 -5.10 8.79 -11.02
CA ASN A 37 -4.78 10.09 -11.62
C ASN A 37 -5.84 11.11 -11.15
N GLU A 38 -5.66 12.39 -11.48
CA GLU A 38 -6.51 13.48 -10.98
C GLU A 38 -8.02 13.26 -11.23
N SER A 39 -8.39 12.59 -12.33
CA SER A 39 -9.80 12.39 -12.70
C SER A 39 -10.52 11.31 -11.88
N ASN A 40 -9.80 10.30 -11.39
CA ASN A 40 -10.36 9.18 -10.64
C ASN A 40 -9.89 9.12 -9.18
N TYR A 41 -9.03 10.07 -8.78
CA TYR A 41 -8.39 10.09 -7.46
C TYR A 41 -9.40 10.00 -6.33
N GLN A 42 -10.35 10.94 -6.30
CA GLN A 42 -11.35 11.05 -5.25
C GLN A 42 -12.22 9.80 -5.18
N GLN A 43 -12.61 9.26 -6.34
CA GLN A 43 -13.40 8.04 -6.42
C GLN A 43 -12.68 6.85 -5.78
N VAL A 44 -11.36 6.72 -5.98
CA VAL A 44 -10.59 5.61 -5.40
C VAL A 44 -10.37 5.79 -3.92
N ILE A 45 -10.04 7.01 -3.46
CA ILE A 45 -9.74 7.24 -2.04
C ILE A 45 -10.97 7.26 -1.14
N ASP A 46 -12.16 7.50 -1.68
CA ASP A 46 -13.44 7.42 -0.96
C ASP A 46 -14.08 6.01 -1.03
N ASP A 47 -13.48 5.09 -1.78
CA ASP A 47 -14.02 3.74 -1.95
C ASP A 47 -13.70 2.87 -0.73
N GLY A 48 -14.74 2.32 -0.08
CA GLY A 48 -14.60 1.39 1.05
C GLY A 48 -13.62 0.24 0.80
N ARG A 49 -13.55 -0.27 -0.43
CA ARG A 49 -12.66 -1.38 -0.82
C ARG A 49 -11.19 -0.96 -0.82
N PHE A 50 -10.90 0.31 -1.10
CA PHE A 50 -9.55 0.85 -0.98
C PHE A 50 -9.09 0.83 0.47
N HIS A 51 -9.93 1.33 1.38
CA HIS A 51 -9.64 1.30 2.83
C HIS A 51 -9.46 -0.13 3.36
N MET A 52 -10.25 -1.09 2.86
CA MET A 52 -10.07 -2.51 3.21
C MET A 52 -8.69 -3.05 2.81
N ILE A 53 -8.16 -2.67 1.64
CA ILE A 53 -6.80 -3.04 1.21
C ILE A 53 -5.76 -2.48 2.18
N LEU A 54 -5.90 -1.20 2.57
CA LEU A 54 -4.99 -0.55 3.49
C LEU A 54 -4.98 -1.22 4.87
N SER A 55 -6.16 -1.45 5.46
CA SER A 55 -6.29 -2.14 6.75
C SER A 55 -5.78 -3.59 6.70
N ALA A 56 -6.01 -4.28 5.58
CA ALA A 56 -5.51 -5.64 5.38
C ALA A 56 -3.97 -5.67 5.35
N LEU A 57 -3.31 -4.71 4.70
CA LEU A 57 -1.86 -4.60 4.71
C LEU A 57 -1.33 -4.24 6.10
N ALA A 58 -1.96 -3.26 6.76
CA ALA A 58 -1.56 -2.77 8.08
C ALA A 58 -1.47 -3.88 9.15
N THR A 59 -2.33 -4.89 9.06
CA THR A 59 -2.35 -6.03 9.99
C THR A 59 -1.32 -7.12 9.67
N ARG A 60 -0.67 -7.06 8.50
CA ARG A 60 0.24 -8.11 8.00
C ARG A 60 1.69 -7.63 7.82
N LEU A 61 2.00 -6.37 8.13
CA LEU A 61 3.31 -5.77 7.87
C LEU A 61 4.46 -6.48 8.61
N ASP A 62 4.22 -7.01 9.81
CA ASP A 62 5.25 -7.70 10.58
C ASP A 62 5.72 -9.01 9.89
N ASP A 63 4.84 -9.66 9.11
CA ASP A 63 5.10 -10.96 8.49
C ASP A 63 5.80 -10.86 7.12
N VAL A 64 5.91 -9.66 6.55
CA VAL A 64 6.45 -9.46 5.21
C VAL A 64 7.95 -9.18 5.22
N ASP A 65 8.61 -9.39 4.09
CA ASP A 65 10.04 -9.09 3.94
C ASP A 65 10.29 -7.58 3.74
N VAL A 66 11.56 -7.19 3.93
CA VAL A 66 12.05 -5.81 3.78
C VAL A 66 11.74 -5.24 2.40
N ARG A 67 11.79 -6.07 1.36
CA ARG A 67 11.51 -5.64 -0.01
C ARG A 67 10.05 -5.24 -0.14
N MET A 68 9.12 -6.02 0.41
CA MET A 68 7.71 -5.70 0.40
C MET A 68 7.40 -4.44 1.20
N LEU A 69 8.03 -4.25 2.37
CA LEU A 69 7.89 -3.02 3.16
C LEU A 69 8.29 -1.78 2.34
N SER A 70 9.39 -1.85 1.58
CA SER A 70 9.80 -0.76 0.68
C SER A 70 8.82 -0.54 -0.49
N MET A 71 8.22 -1.59 -1.05
CA MET A 71 7.22 -1.46 -2.12
C MET A 71 5.92 -0.85 -1.62
N VAL A 72 5.49 -1.22 -0.41
CA VAL A 72 4.33 -0.61 0.26
C VAL A 72 4.60 0.88 0.53
N ALA A 73 5.80 1.24 1.01
CA ALA A 73 6.19 2.64 1.18
C ALA A 73 6.04 3.46 -0.11
N ASP A 74 6.63 2.98 -1.22
CA ASP A 74 6.53 3.66 -2.53
C ASP A 74 5.08 3.80 -3.01
N ALA A 75 4.25 2.79 -2.77
CA ALA A 75 2.85 2.81 -3.17
C ALA A 75 2.04 3.85 -2.35
N ILE A 76 2.27 3.93 -1.02
CA ILE A 76 1.62 4.91 -0.13
C ILE A 76 1.97 6.34 -0.54
N ALA A 77 3.25 6.62 -0.83
CA ALA A 77 3.74 7.95 -1.18
C ALA A 77 3.08 8.57 -2.43
N ARG A 78 2.46 7.74 -3.28
CA ARG A 78 1.77 8.19 -4.49
C ARG A 78 0.36 8.73 -4.21
N PHE A 79 -0.19 8.48 -3.02
CA PHE A 79 -1.47 9.02 -2.59
C PHE A 79 -1.24 10.33 -1.82
N ARG A 80 -1.60 11.46 -2.45
CA ARG A 80 -1.36 12.81 -1.93
C ARG A 80 -2.31 13.24 -0.81
N SER A 81 -3.53 12.70 -0.79
CA SER A 81 -4.51 12.96 0.26
C SER A 81 -4.43 11.89 1.33
N SER A 82 -4.33 12.34 2.58
CA SER A 82 -4.32 11.46 3.73
C SER A 82 -5.74 11.00 4.05
N THR A 83 -5.96 9.69 4.07
CA THR A 83 -7.12 9.06 4.72
C THR A 83 -6.68 8.49 6.07
N PRO A 84 -7.59 8.28 7.06
CA PRO A 84 -7.21 7.68 8.33
C PRO A 84 -6.50 6.33 8.19
N GLU A 85 -6.96 5.47 7.29
CA GLU A 85 -6.38 4.15 7.05
C GLU A 85 -5.03 4.24 6.33
N LEU A 86 -4.83 5.23 5.45
CA LEU A 86 -3.54 5.48 4.82
C LEU A 86 -2.52 5.96 5.85
N SER A 87 -2.93 6.84 6.77
CA SER A 87 -2.12 7.29 7.91
C SER A 87 -1.77 6.14 8.86
N ASP A 88 -2.73 5.29 9.22
CA ASP A 88 -2.48 4.12 10.08
C ASP A 88 -1.50 3.14 9.41
N LEU A 89 -1.69 2.86 8.11
CA LEU A 89 -0.76 2.01 7.36
C LEU A 89 0.66 2.61 7.33
N ALA A 90 0.78 3.92 7.06
CA ALA A 90 2.06 4.62 7.05
C ALA A 90 2.75 4.59 8.42
N GLN A 91 2.00 4.82 9.50
CA GLN A 91 2.51 4.76 10.86
C GLN A 91 2.99 3.36 11.22
N ARG A 92 2.18 2.32 10.99
CA ARG A 92 2.56 0.93 11.26
C ARG A 92 3.77 0.50 10.45
N LEU A 93 3.86 0.95 9.19
CA LEU A 93 5.04 0.72 8.36
C LEU A 93 6.29 1.33 9.00
N ALA A 94 6.23 2.57 9.46
CA ALA A 94 7.33 3.21 10.17
C ALA A 94 7.74 2.42 11.42
N GLU A 95 6.77 1.99 12.24
CA GLU A 95 7.02 1.20 13.44
C GLU A 95 7.72 -0.14 13.12
N VAL A 96 7.26 -0.87 12.10
CA VAL A 96 7.86 -2.14 11.67
C VAL A 96 9.28 -1.92 11.15
N VAL A 97 9.50 -0.85 10.37
CA VAL A 97 10.81 -0.52 9.81
C VAL A 97 11.80 -0.16 10.92
N VAL A 98 11.38 0.63 11.91
CA VAL A 98 12.22 0.97 13.08
C VAL A 98 12.56 -0.28 13.90
N ARG A 99 11.57 -1.15 14.17
CA ARG A 99 11.82 -2.41 14.91
C ARG A 99 12.78 -3.35 14.19
N ARG A 100 12.85 -3.25 12.86
CA ARG A 100 13.63 -4.15 11.99
C ARG A 100 14.76 -3.41 11.26
N GLU A 101 15.23 -2.28 11.78
CA GLU A 101 16.15 -1.39 11.07
C GLU A 101 17.43 -2.11 10.60
N ASP A 102 17.94 -3.04 11.40
CA ASP A 102 19.12 -3.87 11.08
C ASP A 102 18.95 -4.76 9.85
N ALA A 103 17.71 -5.07 9.46
CA ALA A 103 17.41 -5.86 8.27
C ALA A 103 17.41 -5.02 6.98
N PHE A 104 17.42 -3.69 7.10
CA PHE A 104 17.42 -2.79 5.95
C PHE A 104 18.83 -2.33 5.62
N ASN A 105 19.15 -2.32 4.32
CA ASN A 105 20.31 -1.56 3.87
C ASN A 105 20.01 -0.05 3.90
N PRO A 106 21.03 0.83 4.00
CA PRO A 106 20.83 2.27 4.08
C PRO A 106 20.01 2.88 2.93
N ARG A 107 20.12 2.32 1.71
CA ARG A 107 19.35 2.79 0.55
C ARG A 107 17.86 2.52 0.73
N ASN A 108 17.48 1.36 1.27
CA ASN A 108 16.09 1.01 1.53
C ASN A 108 15.50 1.88 2.65
N LEU A 109 16.25 2.13 3.72
CA LEU A 109 15.81 3.04 4.79
C LEU A 109 15.57 4.46 4.26
N ALA A 110 16.50 4.99 3.46
CA ALA A 110 16.33 6.30 2.84
C ALA A 110 15.10 6.36 1.93
N SER A 111 14.84 5.31 1.15
CA SER A 111 13.65 5.23 0.30
C SER A 111 12.35 5.23 1.10
N VAL A 112 12.32 4.51 2.23
CA VAL A 112 11.15 4.49 3.12
C VAL A 112 10.96 5.85 3.79
N ALA A 113 12.04 6.46 4.28
CA ALA A 113 11.98 7.77 4.92
C ALA A 113 11.43 8.85 3.98
N LEU A 114 11.87 8.87 2.71
CA LEU A 114 11.37 9.79 1.69
C LEU A 114 9.91 9.52 1.29
N ALA A 115 9.47 8.27 1.38
CA ALA A 115 8.10 7.89 1.06
C ALA A 115 7.10 8.29 2.17
N LEU A 116 7.58 8.45 3.40
CA LEU A 116 6.76 8.77 4.58
C LEU A 116 6.86 10.24 5.01
N SER A 117 7.66 11.06 4.32
CA SER A 117 7.82 12.51 4.57
C SER A 117 6.81 13.35 3.81
#